data_AF-A0A7X8Z7W6-F1
#
_entry.id   AF-A0A7X8Z7W6-F1
#
_cell.length_a   1.000
_cell.length_b   1.000
_cell.length_c   1.000
_cell.angle_alpha   90.00
_cell.angle_beta   90.00
_cell.angle_gamma   90.00
#
_symmetry.space_group_name_H-M   'P 1'
#
loop_
_entity.id
_entity.type
_entity.pdbx_description
1 polymer ?
#
loop_
_entity_poly.entity_id
_entity_poly.type
_entity_poly.pdbx_seq_one_letter_code
_entity_poly.pdbx_strand_id
1 'polypeptide(L)'
;MALFNFFGISEHRVFNRKPIYYDAEKERRRQRAAELKEEKEEKHAPGSNIRGSLRGGAYKKTRTPMKTVQTIIGIITLLLIAAILFLILKLYPYLFVK
;
A
#
# COMPACT_ATOMS: atom_id res chain seq x y z
N MET A 1 -67.48 6.08 25.10
CA MET A 1 -66.63 5.56 24.00
C MET A 1 -65.48 4.72 24.57
N ALA A 2 -65.74 3.53 25.14
CA ALA A 2 -64.66 2.71 25.73
C ALA A 2 -65.03 1.22 25.96
N LEU A 3 -65.91 0.62 25.13
CA LEU A 3 -66.46 -0.73 25.38
C LEU A 3 -66.34 -1.71 24.19
N PHE A 4 -65.41 -1.50 23.25
CA PHE A 4 -65.32 -2.33 22.02
C PHE A 4 -63.90 -2.76 21.59
N ASN A 5 -63.00 -3.10 22.53
CA ASN A 5 -61.66 -3.62 22.16
C ASN A 5 -61.32 -5.02 22.71
N PHE A 6 -62.33 -5.82 23.09
CA PHE A 6 -62.08 -7.16 23.66
C PHE A 6 -61.92 -8.31 22.65
N PHE A 7 -62.08 -8.05 21.36
CA PHE A 7 -61.96 -9.08 20.30
C PHE A 7 -60.87 -8.75 19.27
N GLY A 8 -59.70 -8.31 19.74
CA GLY A 8 -58.49 -8.36 18.92
C GLY A 8 -58.07 -9.82 18.80
N ILE A 9 -58.27 -10.43 17.62
CA ILE A 9 -57.75 -11.75 17.29
C ILE A 9 -56.24 -11.70 17.54
N SER A 10 -55.78 -12.31 18.64
CA SER A 10 -54.36 -12.38 18.91
C SER A 10 -53.75 -13.30 17.86
N GLU A 11 -52.85 -12.76 17.05
CA GLU A 11 -52.06 -13.55 16.11
C GLU A 11 -51.39 -14.70 16.88
N HIS A 12 -51.55 -15.93 16.39
CA HIS A 12 -51.00 -17.12 17.04
C HIS A 12 -49.48 -16.92 17.25
N ARG A 13 -49.00 -17.00 18.50
CA ARG A 13 -47.57 -16.98 18.81
C ARG A 13 -46.92 -18.26 18.27
N VAL A 14 -46.42 -18.23 17.03
CA VAL A 14 -45.63 -19.31 16.46
C VAL A 14 -44.27 -19.37 17.14
N PHE A 15 -43.91 -20.54 17.64
CA PHE A 15 -42.54 -20.81 18.05
C PHE A 15 -41.65 -20.75 16.81
N ASN A 16 -40.93 -19.66 16.63
CA ASN A 16 -39.92 -19.53 15.59
C ASN A 16 -38.70 -20.41 15.96
N ARG A 17 -38.82 -21.73 15.73
CA ARG A 17 -37.76 -22.70 16.02
C ARG A 17 -36.60 -22.43 15.06
N LYS A 18 -35.52 -21.85 15.59
CA LYS A 18 -34.25 -21.76 14.87
C LYS A 18 -33.63 -23.16 14.74
N PRO A 19 -33.39 -23.68 13.53
CA PRO A 19 -32.72 -24.97 13.37
C PRO A 19 -31.31 -24.91 13.95
N ILE A 20 -30.93 -25.93 14.74
CA ILE A 20 -29.62 -26.00 15.42
C ILE A 20 -28.46 -25.95 14.41
N TYR A 21 -28.68 -26.44 13.21
CA TYR A 21 -27.64 -26.65 12.20
C TYR A 21 -27.64 -25.63 11.05
N TYR A 22 -28.71 -24.83 10.89
CA TYR A 22 -28.85 -23.90 9.77
C TYR A 22 -28.93 -22.46 10.27
N ASP A 23 -27.89 -21.70 9.94
CA ASP A 23 -27.84 -20.26 10.14
C ASP A 23 -27.80 -19.59 8.77
N ALA A 24 -28.91 -18.95 8.40
CA ALA A 24 -29.09 -18.30 7.10
C ALA A 24 -28.01 -17.25 6.83
N GLU A 25 -27.49 -16.57 7.86
CA GLU A 25 -26.44 -15.57 7.68
C GLU A 25 -25.09 -16.22 7.39
N LYS A 26 -24.82 -17.37 8.02
CA LYS A 26 -23.60 -18.15 7.83
C LYS A 26 -23.55 -18.73 6.42
N GLU A 27 -24.66 -19.27 5.92
CA GLU A 27 -24.76 -19.81 4.57
C GLU A 27 -24.64 -18.71 3.51
N ARG A 28 -25.30 -17.56 3.70
CA ARG A 28 -25.13 -16.39 2.80
C ARG A 28 -23.70 -15.84 2.78
N ARG A 29 -22.95 -15.96 3.88
CA ARG A 29 -21.53 -15.60 3.92
C ARG A 29 -20.66 -16.62 3.19
N ARG A 30 -20.98 -17.91 3.30
CA ARG A 30 -20.28 -18.99 2.59
C ARG A 30 -20.47 -18.91 1.08
N GLN A 31 -21.70 -18.66 0.62
CA GLN A 31 -22.02 -18.49 -0.80
C GLN A 31 -21.25 -17.31 -1.42
N ARG A 32 -21.31 -16.12 -0.81
CA ARG A 32 -20.53 -14.95 -1.26
C ARG A 32 -19.02 -15.19 -1.26
N ALA A 33 -18.50 -15.95 -0.29
CA ALA A 33 -17.08 -16.27 -0.24
C ALA A 33 -16.65 -17.28 -1.32
N ALA A 34 -17.56 -18.17 -1.76
CA ALA A 34 -17.32 -19.11 -2.85
C ALA A 34 -17.33 -18.39 -4.22
N GLU A 35 -18.32 -17.53 -4.47
CA GLU A 35 -18.42 -16.70 -5.68
C GLU A 35 -17.15 -15.84 -5.88
N LEU A 36 -16.67 -15.19 -4.81
CA LEU A 36 -15.44 -14.38 -4.84
C LEU A 36 -14.15 -15.18 -5.06
N LYS A 37 -14.16 -16.49 -4.83
CA LYS A 37 -13.00 -17.37 -5.10
C LYS A 37 -13.00 -17.77 -6.57
N GLU A 38 -14.14 -18.16 -7.11
CA GLU A 38 -14.27 -18.56 -8.52
C GLU A 38 -13.91 -17.40 -9.46
N GLU A 39 -14.33 -16.17 -9.16
CA GLU A 39 -13.99 -14.97 -9.95
C GLU A 39 -12.46 -14.68 -9.99
N LYS A 40 -11.71 -15.13 -8.98
CA LYS A 40 -10.26 -14.86 -8.86
C LYS A 40 -9.38 -15.95 -9.45
N GLU A 41 -9.91 -17.14 -9.69
CA GLU A 41 -9.14 -18.26 -10.25
C GLU A 41 -8.77 -18.03 -11.73
N GLU A 42 -9.53 -17.21 -12.46
CA GLU A 42 -9.27 -16.93 -13.88
C GLU A 42 -8.01 -16.09 -14.16
N LYS A 43 -7.43 -15.42 -13.16
CA LYS A 43 -6.16 -14.66 -13.31
C LYS A 43 -5.25 -14.83 -12.11
N HIS A 44 -4.57 -15.96 -12.03
CA HIS A 44 -3.54 -16.18 -11.03
C HIS A 44 -2.33 -15.25 -11.26
N ALA A 45 -2.21 -14.18 -10.47
CA ALA A 45 -1.01 -13.37 -10.38
C ALA A 45 -0.14 -13.87 -9.21
N PRO A 46 1.15 -14.23 -9.43
CA PRO A 46 2.03 -14.65 -8.35
C PRO A 46 2.14 -13.54 -7.29
N GLY A 47 1.91 -13.90 -6.02
CA GLY A 47 1.90 -12.96 -4.89
C GLY A 47 0.55 -12.28 -4.60
N SER A 48 -0.54 -12.66 -5.27
CA SER A 48 -1.90 -12.13 -5.03
C SER A 48 -2.44 -12.38 -3.61
N ASN A 49 -2.04 -13.50 -2.98
CA ASN A 49 -2.44 -13.88 -1.62
C ASN A 49 -1.53 -13.29 -0.53
N ILE A 50 -0.48 -12.54 -0.90
CA ILE A 50 0.44 -11.93 0.06
C ILE A 50 -0.19 -10.63 0.58
N ARG A 51 -0.62 -10.64 1.85
CA ARG A 51 -1.17 -9.46 2.52
C ARG A 51 -0.08 -8.46 2.88
N GLY A 52 -0.38 -7.18 2.70
CA GLY A 52 0.37 -6.06 3.30
C GLY A 52 1.70 -5.70 2.63
N SER A 53 2.60 -5.11 3.43
CA SER A 53 3.90 -4.56 3.04
C SER A 53 4.86 -5.57 2.40
N LEU A 54 4.58 -6.87 2.54
CA LEU A 54 5.32 -7.97 1.94
C LEU A 54 5.12 -8.09 0.42
N ARG A 55 4.03 -7.51 -0.13
CA ARG A 55 3.80 -7.46 -1.59
C ARG A 55 4.84 -6.61 -2.33
N GLY A 56 5.59 -5.76 -1.60
CA GLY A 56 6.68 -4.94 -2.13
C GLY A 56 8.02 -5.30 -1.51
N GLY A 57 8.32 -6.58 -1.29
CA GLY A 57 9.59 -7.01 -0.68
C GLY A 57 10.79 -6.49 -1.47
N ALA A 58 11.67 -5.71 -0.83
CA ALA A 58 12.96 -5.15 -1.30
C ALA A 58 13.02 -4.43 -2.67
N TYR A 59 11.98 -4.56 -3.51
CA TYR A 59 11.91 -4.16 -4.90
C TYR A 59 11.37 -2.74 -5.06
N LYS A 60 10.76 -2.21 -4.00
CA LYS A 60 10.64 -0.75 -3.79
C LYS A 60 11.92 -0.17 -3.21
N LYS A 61 13.09 -0.70 -3.59
CA LYS A 61 14.32 0.10 -3.62
C LYS A 61 14.05 1.18 -4.66
N THR A 62 13.40 2.24 -4.19
CA THR A 62 13.19 3.47 -4.92
C THR A 62 14.48 3.72 -5.68
N ARG A 63 14.37 3.99 -6.98
CA ARG A 63 15.48 4.50 -7.77
C ARG A 63 15.89 5.82 -7.12
N THR A 64 16.67 5.74 -6.05
CA THR A 64 17.09 6.88 -5.26
C THR A 64 17.96 7.71 -6.18
N PRO A 65 17.63 8.99 -6.44
CA PRO A 65 18.47 9.90 -7.22
C PRO A 65 19.82 10.16 -6.55
N MET A 66 20.11 9.52 -5.42
CA MET A 66 21.36 9.64 -4.69
C MET A 66 22.59 9.41 -5.58
N LYS A 67 22.50 8.52 -6.58
CA LYS A 67 23.60 8.30 -7.54
C LYS A 67 23.86 9.51 -8.44
N THR A 68 22.82 10.21 -8.90
CA THR A 68 22.98 11.40 -9.76
C THR A 68 23.44 12.62 -8.96
N VAL A 69 22.99 12.76 -7.71
CA VAL A 69 23.45 13.82 -6.82
C VAL A 69 24.93 13.63 -6.46
N GLN A 70 25.36 12.40 -6.17
CA GLN A 70 26.78 12.10 -5.88
C GLN A 70 27.70 12.39 -7.06
N THR A 71 27.30 12.08 -8.30
CA THR A 71 28.10 12.41 -9.48
C THR A 71 28.18 13.92 -9.72
N ILE A 72 27.10 14.67 -9.52
CA ILE A 72 27.11 16.13 -9.66
C ILE A 72 28.06 16.77 -8.63
N ILE A 73 27.97 16.35 -7.36
CA ILE A 73 28.88 16.83 -6.31
C ILE A 73 30.34 16.52 -6.69
N GLY A 74 30.62 15.30 -7.17
CA GLY A 74 31.95 14.92 -7.63
C GLY A 74 32.49 15.85 -8.73
N ILE A 75 31.68 16.14 -9.75
CA ILE A 75 32.07 17.04 -10.86
C ILE A 75 32.35 18.45 -10.35
N ILE A 76 31.50 19.00 -9.48
CA ILE A 76 31.69 20.34 -8.90
C ILE A 76 32.98 20.41 -8.09
N THR A 77 33.25 19.40 -7.25
CA THR A 77 34.47 19.36 -6.45
C THR A 77 35.73 19.27 -7.32
N LEU A 78 35.70 18.50 -8.41
CA LEU A 78 36.81 18.38 -9.34
C LEU A 78 37.10 19.71 -10.05
N LEU A 79 36.05 20.41 -10.51
CA LEU A 79 36.20 21.73 -11.15
C LEU A 79 36.75 22.77 -10.18
N LEU A 80 36.33 22.75 -8.91
CA LEU A 80 36.81 23.68 -7.89
C LEU A 80 38.30 23.47 -7.59
N ILE A 81 38.75 22.21 -7.47
CA ILE A 81 40.18 21.89 -7.31
C ILE A 81 40.99 22.34 -8.52
N ALA A 82 40.49 22.09 -9.73
CA ALA A 82 41.15 22.52 -10.96
C ALA A 82 41.29 24.06 -11.05
N ALA A 83 40.26 24.80 -10.64
CA ALA A 83 40.30 26.26 -10.59
C ALA A 83 41.33 26.79 -9.57
N ILE A 84 41.42 26.16 -8.39
CA ILE A 84 42.43 26.51 -7.37
C ILE A 84 43.84 26.25 -7.91
N LEU A 85 44.09 25.10 -8.53
CA LEU A 85 45.39 24.78 -9.13
C LEU A 85 45.76 25.77 -10.23
N PHE A 86 44.80 26.16 -11.07
CA PHE A 86 45.01 27.17 -12.11
C PHE A 86 45.39 28.53 -11.52
N LEU A 87 44.72 28.95 -10.44
CA LEU A 87 45.07 30.19 -9.74
C LEU A 87 46.47 30.12 -9.15
N ILE A 88 46.85 29.01 -8.52
CA ILE A 88 48.21 28.83 -7.98
C ILE A 88 49.25 28.96 -9.09
N LEU A 89 49.07 28.28 -10.22
CA LEU A 89 49.98 28.38 -11.38
C LEU A 89 50.06 29.82 -11.91
N LYS A 90 48.93 30.52 -11.98
CA LYS A 90 48.88 31.92 -12.45
C LYS A 90 49.55 32.89 -11.47
N LEU A 91 49.44 32.66 -10.16
CA LEU A 91 50.00 33.50 -9.10
C LEU A 91 51.48 33.16 -8.81
N TYR A 92 51.91 31.94 -9.11
CA TYR A 92 53.28 31.46 -8.92
C TYR A 92 54.36 32.40 -9.51
N PRO A 93 54.27 32.87 -10.76
CA PRO A 93 55.28 33.78 -11.31
C PRO A 93 55.32 35.12 -10.57
N TYR A 94 54.20 35.63 -10.05
CA TYR A 94 54.17 36.89 -9.30
C TYR A 94 54.73 36.76 -7.88
N LEU A 95 54.81 35.53 -7.34
CA LEU A 95 55.31 35.28 -5.99
C LEU A 95 56.85 35.12 -5.95
N PHE A 96 57.45 34.65 -7.06
CA PHE A 96 58.89 34.36 -7.17
C PHE A 96 59.67 35.34 -8.04
N VAL A 97 58.99 36.18 -8.82
CA VAL A 97 59.62 37.33 -9.49
C VAL A 97 59.64 38.49 -8.49
N LYS A 98 60.69 38.53 -7.67
CA LYS A 98 61.07 39.69 -6.87
C LYS A 98 62.47 40.11 -7.29
#